data_AF-A0A1B6EGZ2-F1
#
_entry.id   AF-A0A1B6EGZ2-F1
#
_cell.length_a   1.000
_cell.length_b   1.000
_cell.length_c   1.000
_cell.angle_alpha   90.00
_cell.angle_beta   90.00
_cell.angle_gamma   90.00
#
_symmetry.space_group_name_H-M   'P 1'
#
loop_
_entity.id
_entity.type
_entity.pdbx_description
1 polymer ?
#
loop_
_entity_poly.entity_id
_entity_poly.type
_entity_poly.pdbx_seq_one_letter_code
_entity_poly.pdbx_strand_id
1 'polypeptide(L)'
;MKTKYNVIMFRPTSLNSKTLLHFKKFCIFCKKFSATKTHYGSSENIPDSAISGDLVGQPHPISNLRPFRHHIPKNESSIEKKLRLEREAVQAWNQEFWISHNNKFLEV
;
A
#
# COMPACT_ATOMS: atom_id res chain seq x y z
N MET A 1 -1.40 25.27 7.65
CA MET A 1 -0.55 24.55 8.63
C MET A 1 -0.28 23.15 8.09
N LYS A 2 0.98 22.79 7.81
CA LYS A 2 1.35 21.46 7.27
C LYS A 2 1.65 20.52 8.44
N THR A 3 0.79 19.53 8.68
CA THR A 3 1.04 18.48 9.68
C THR A 3 2.06 17.48 9.11
N LYS A 4 3.20 17.39 9.82
CA LYS A 4 4.27 16.42 9.55
C LYS A 4 3.74 15.03 9.89
N TYR A 5 3.73 14.12 8.92
CA TYR A 5 3.58 12.69 9.20
C TYR A 5 4.76 12.23 10.06
N ASN A 6 4.48 11.70 11.25
CA ASN A 6 5.49 11.06 12.10
C ASN A 6 5.87 9.71 11.49
N VAL A 7 6.89 9.74 10.63
CA VAL A 7 7.69 8.54 10.35
C VAL A 7 8.53 8.30 11.60
N ILE A 8 8.36 7.16 12.25
CA ILE A 8 9.25 6.72 13.34
C ILE A 8 10.64 6.52 12.71
N MET A 9 11.45 7.57 12.77
CA MET A 9 12.87 7.50 12.48
C MET A 9 13.53 6.90 13.73
N PHE A 10 14.03 5.68 13.64
CA PHE A 10 15.02 5.20 14.60
C PHE A 10 16.17 6.21 14.62
N ARG A 11 16.33 6.93 15.72
CA ARG A 11 17.39 7.92 15.93
C ARG A 11 18.62 7.19 16.45
N PRO A 12 19.68 6.97 15.65
CA PRO A 12 20.91 6.42 16.19
C PRO A 12 21.57 7.51 17.04
N THR A 13 21.71 7.26 18.34
CA THR A 13 22.47 8.10 19.25
C THR A 13 23.96 7.92 18.94
N SER A 14 24.61 9.03 18.58
CA SER A 14 26.07 9.21 18.52
C SER A 14 26.85 8.26 17.59
N LEU A 15 27.18 8.75 16.39
CA LEU A 15 28.08 8.05 15.47
C LEU A 15 29.18 8.97 14.95
N ASN A 16 30.41 8.51 15.13
CA ASN A 16 31.70 9.17 14.93
C ASN A 16 32.01 9.39 13.43
N SER A 17 32.93 10.31 13.10
CA SER A 17 33.15 10.87 11.74
C SER A 17 33.44 9.87 10.61
N LYS A 18 33.81 8.62 10.94
CA LYS A 18 34.08 7.55 9.97
C LYS A 18 32.83 6.82 9.43
N THR A 19 31.66 6.97 10.06
CA THR A 19 30.40 6.36 9.57
C THR A 19 29.64 7.27 8.59
N LEU A 20 30.03 8.54 8.50
CA LEU A 20 29.42 9.56 7.63
C LEU A 20 29.74 9.34 6.14
N LEU A 21 30.82 8.63 5.80
CA LEU A 21 31.19 8.34 4.42
C LEU A 21 30.42 7.15 3.82
N HIS A 22 29.97 6.20 4.64
CA HIS A 22 29.13 5.08 4.19
C HIS A 22 27.67 5.50 3.97
N PHE A 23 27.16 6.44 4.77
CA PHE A 23 25.80 6.96 4.62
C PHE A 23 25.60 7.78 3.33
N LYS A 24 26.63 8.49 2.87
CA LYS A 24 26.55 9.26 1.61
C LYS A 24 26.46 8.37 0.37
N LYS A 25 27.04 7.16 0.37
CA LYS A 25 26.87 6.20 -0.74
C LYS A 25 25.49 5.55 -0.76
N PHE A 26 24.84 5.37 0.39
CA PHE A 26 23.49 4.81 0.48
C PHE A 26 22.40 5.80 0.01
N CYS A 27 22.58 7.10 0.27
CA CYS A 27 21.60 8.13 -0.12
C CYS A 27 21.46 8.35 -1.65
N ILE A 28 22.39 7.86 -2.48
CA ILE A 28 22.26 7.95 -3.95
C ILE A 28 21.28 6.87 -4.46
N PHE A 29 21.11 5.76 -3.74
CA PHE A 29 20.19 4.68 -4.14
C PHE A 29 18.71 5.07 -3.95
N CYS A 30 18.38 5.84 -2.91
CA CYS A 30 17.00 6.25 -2.63
C CYS A 30 16.45 7.33 -3.58
N LYS A 31 17.30 8.12 -4.26
CA LYS A 31 16.83 9.21 -5.15
C LYS A 31 16.31 8.72 -6.50
N LYS A 32 16.57 7.48 -6.89
CA LYS A 32 15.99 6.89 -8.12
C LYS A 32 14.54 6.43 -7.96
N PHE A 33 14.01 6.41 -6.75
CA PHE A 33 12.62 6.00 -6.47
C PHE A 33 11.70 7.20 -6.21
N SER A 34 12.07 8.38 -6.68
CA SER A 34 11.28 9.60 -6.57
C SER A 34 10.68 9.93 -7.94
N ALA A 35 9.35 9.94 -8.00
CA ALA A 35 8.51 10.32 -9.15
C ALA A 35 8.18 9.25 -10.20
N THR A 36 7.89 8.01 -9.79
CA THR A 36 6.85 7.27 -10.52
C THR A 36 5.51 7.81 -10.04
N LYS A 37 4.66 8.33 -10.93
CA LYS A 37 3.22 8.41 -10.68
C LYS A 37 2.85 7.06 -10.09
N THR A 38 2.41 7.01 -8.83
CA THR A 38 1.80 5.79 -8.30
C THR A 38 0.52 5.61 -9.09
N HIS A 39 0.61 4.95 -10.25
CA HIS A 39 -0.50 4.18 -10.73
C HIS A 39 -0.91 3.33 -9.53
N TYR A 40 -2.14 3.53 -9.04
CA TYR A 40 -2.75 2.59 -8.11
C TYR A 40 -2.56 1.21 -8.74
N GLY A 41 -1.59 0.47 -8.21
CA GLY A 41 -0.88 -0.54 -8.97
C GLY A 41 -1.83 -1.65 -9.36
N SER A 42 -2.07 -1.76 -10.66
CA SER A 42 -2.91 -2.77 -11.28
C SER A 42 -2.32 -4.15 -11.06
N SER A 43 -2.65 -4.76 -9.92
CA SER A 43 -2.65 -6.21 -9.76
C SER A 43 -3.57 -6.89 -10.79
N GLU A 44 -4.35 -6.13 -11.55
CA GLU A 44 -5.29 -6.58 -12.59
C GLU A 44 -4.61 -7.37 -13.71
N ASN A 45 -3.31 -7.16 -13.98
CA ASN A 45 -2.62 -7.84 -15.08
C ASN A 45 -2.06 -9.23 -14.72
N ILE A 46 -2.20 -9.69 -13.47
CA ILE A 46 -1.80 -11.04 -13.08
C ILE A 46 -3.02 -11.97 -13.28
N PRO A 47 -2.91 -13.02 -14.10
CA PRO A 47 -3.98 -14.00 -14.24
C PRO A 47 -4.20 -14.74 -12.94
N ASP A 48 -5.46 -14.98 -12.56
CA ASP A 48 -5.82 -15.64 -11.29
C ASP A 48 -5.16 -17.02 -11.13
N SER A 49 -4.91 -17.71 -12.25
CA SER A 49 -4.27 -19.03 -12.29
C SER A 49 -2.80 -19.04 -11.88
N ALA A 50 -2.13 -17.90 -11.85
CA ALA A 50 -0.71 -17.77 -11.49
C ALA A 50 -0.48 -17.36 -10.03
N ILE A 51 -1.55 -17.10 -9.28
CA ILE A 51 -1.50 -16.55 -7.93
C ILE A 51 -1.60 -17.70 -6.92
N SER A 52 -0.66 -17.79 -5.97
CA SER A 52 -0.67 -18.84 -4.93
C SER A 52 -1.29 -18.37 -3.60
N GLY A 53 -1.69 -17.11 -3.48
CA GLY A 53 -2.23 -16.52 -2.26
C GLY A 53 -2.67 -15.08 -2.47
N ASP A 54 -3.25 -14.47 -1.43
CA ASP A 54 -3.80 -13.11 -1.55
C ASP A 54 -2.74 -12.09 -1.92
N LEU A 55 -3.06 -11.24 -2.89
CA LEU A 55 -2.18 -10.16 -3.33
C LEU A 55 -2.52 -8.88 -2.59
N VAL A 56 -1.51 -8.20 -2.04
CA VAL A 56 -1.66 -6.92 -1.35
C VAL A 56 -0.89 -5.84 -2.09
N GLY A 57 -1.60 -4.80 -2.51
CA GLY A 57 -1.03 -3.69 -3.27
C GLY A 57 -0.46 -2.56 -2.40
N GLN A 58 -0.03 -1.51 -3.10
CA GLN A 58 0.40 -0.25 -2.49
C GLN A 58 -0.79 0.46 -1.82
N PRO A 59 -0.56 1.21 -0.73
CA PRO A 59 -1.63 1.96 -0.07
C PRO A 59 -2.22 3.02 -1.01
N HIS A 60 -3.53 3.20 -0.93
CA HIS A 60 -4.25 4.22 -1.69
C HIS A 60 -3.91 5.63 -1.18
N PRO A 61 -3.66 6.62 -2.05
CA PRO A 61 -3.17 7.95 -1.63
C PRO A 61 -4.14 8.73 -0.74
N ILE A 62 -5.45 8.49 -0.85
CA ILE A 62 -6.49 9.22 -0.08
C ILE A 62 -6.93 8.43 1.16
N SER A 63 -7.53 7.24 0.98
CA SER A 63 -7.98 6.39 2.10
C SER A 63 -6.84 5.76 2.92
N ASN A 64 -5.60 5.70 2.42
CA ASN A 64 -4.47 4.97 3.02
C ASN A 64 -4.69 3.45 3.23
N LEU A 65 -5.80 2.90 2.71
CA LEU A 65 -6.08 1.47 2.73
C LEU A 65 -5.35 0.77 1.59
N ARG A 66 -4.99 -0.50 1.81
CA ARG A 66 -4.33 -1.33 0.79
C ARG A 66 -5.39 -2.10 -0.01
N PRO A 67 -5.33 -2.11 -1.35
CA PRO A 67 -6.11 -3.06 -2.13
C PRO A 67 -5.59 -4.47 -1.85
N PHE A 68 -6.53 -5.37 -1.62
CA PHE A 68 -6.33 -6.80 -1.64
C PHE A 68 -7.08 -7.42 -2.83
N ARG A 69 -6.45 -8.40 -3.48
CA ARG A 69 -7.07 -9.30 -4.45
C ARG A 69 -7.00 -10.70 -3.85
N HIS A 70 -8.17 -11.28 -3.59
CA HIS A 70 -8.25 -12.61 -3.02
C HIS A 70 -7.86 -13.66 -4.05
N HIS A 71 -7.10 -14.67 -3.62
CA HIS A 71 -6.80 -15.82 -4.45
C HIS A 71 -8.08 -16.64 -4.71
N ILE A 72 -8.28 -17.04 -5.96
CA ILE A 72 -9.39 -17.90 -6.37
C ILE A 72 -8.85 -19.32 -6.57
N PRO A 73 -9.16 -20.28 -5.68
CA PRO A 73 -8.70 -21.66 -5.84
C PRO A 73 -9.41 -22.35 -7.02
N LYS A 74 -8.72 -23.30 -7.67
CA LYS A 74 -9.25 -24.03 -8.83
C LYS A 74 -10.56 -24.78 -8.55
N ASN A 75 -10.72 -25.28 -7.33
CA ASN A 75 -11.89 -26.05 -6.87
C ASN A 75 -12.64 -25.29 -5.76
N GLU A 76 -12.88 -23.98 -5.96
CA GLU A 76 -13.59 -23.14 -4.99
C GLU A 76 -14.99 -23.71 -4.66
N SER A 77 -15.24 -23.96 -3.38
CA SER A 77 -16.57 -24.35 -2.89
C SER A 77 -17.56 -23.19 -2.99
N SER A 78 -18.85 -23.48 -3.12
CA SER A 78 -19.90 -22.46 -3.21
C SER A 78 -19.90 -21.50 -2.00
N ILE A 79 -19.58 -22.02 -0.81
CA ILE A 79 -19.50 -21.22 0.42
C ILE A 79 -18.24 -20.35 0.47
N GLU A 80 -17.10 -20.85 -0.05
CA GLU A 80 -15.85 -20.10 -0.16
C GLU A 80 -16.01 -18.95 -1.14
N LYS A 81 -16.64 -19.21 -2.29
CA LYS A 81 -16.99 -18.19 -3.28
C LYS A 81 -17.86 -17.10 -2.68
N LYS A 82 -18.92 -17.49 -1.96
CA LYS A 82 -19.79 -16.53 -1.27
C LYS A 82 -19.00 -15.68 -0.29
N LEU A 83 -18.20 -16.30 0.56
CA LEU A 83 -17.36 -15.59 1.53
C LEU A 83 -16.41 -14.59 0.85
N ARG A 84 -15.77 -15.00 -0.26
CA ARG A 84 -14.87 -14.13 -1.01
C ARG A 84 -15.61 -12.91 -1.58
N LEU A 85 -16.76 -13.11 -2.22
CA LEU A 85 -17.56 -12.02 -2.77
C LEU A 85 -18.04 -11.03 -1.69
N GLU A 86 -18.47 -11.54 -0.53
CA GLU A 86 -18.85 -10.69 0.61
C GLU A 86 -17.65 -9.87 1.12
N ARG A 87 -16.45 -10.47 1.19
CA ARG A 87 -15.22 -9.76 1.56
C ARG A 87 -14.86 -8.66 0.56
N GLU A 88 -14.95 -8.95 -0.74
CA GLU A 88 -14.72 -7.98 -1.82
C GLU A 88 -15.72 -6.81 -1.73
N ALA A 89 -17.00 -7.09 -1.45
CA ALA A 89 -18.02 -6.07 -1.28
C ALA A 89 -17.75 -5.17 -0.06
N VAL A 90 -17.40 -5.75 1.09
CA VAL A 90 -17.04 -5.00 2.30
C VAL A 90 -15.78 -4.15 2.07
N GLN A 91 -14.79 -4.67 1.35
CA GLN A 91 -13.59 -3.93 0.99
C GLN A 91 -13.91 -2.71 0.13
N ALA A 92 -14.71 -2.88 -0.92
CA ALA A 92 -15.10 -1.80 -1.82
C ALA A 92 -15.83 -0.70 -1.04
N TRP A 93 -16.80 -1.10 -0.20
CA TRP A 93 -17.52 -0.18 0.67
C TRP A 93 -16.58 0.57 1.63
N ASN A 94 -15.65 -0.12 2.28
CA ASN A 94 -14.70 0.49 3.21
C ASN A 94 -13.78 1.50 2.49
N GLN A 95 -13.33 1.14 1.28
CA GLN A 95 -12.51 2.01 0.45
C GLN A 95 -13.27 3.29 0.06
N GLU A 96 -14.49 3.16 -0.46
CA GLU A 96 -15.34 4.29 -0.83
C GLU A 96 -15.65 5.18 0.37
N PHE A 97 -15.98 4.59 1.51
CA PHE A 97 -16.25 5.31 2.75
C PHE A 97 -15.05 6.19 3.14
N TRP A 98 -13.84 5.63 3.21
CA TRP A 98 -12.66 6.39 3.63
C TRP A 98 -12.19 7.39 2.59
N ILE A 99 -12.38 7.13 1.30
CA ILE A 99 -12.13 8.15 0.26
C ILE A 99 -13.08 9.34 0.47
N SER A 100 -14.38 9.08 0.58
CA SER A 100 -15.39 10.14 0.78
C SER A 100 -15.16 10.92 2.08
N HIS A 101 -14.90 10.18 3.16
CA HIS A 101 -14.62 10.76 4.47
C HIS A 101 -13.39 11.67 4.44
N ASN A 102 -12.25 11.16 3.95
CA ASN A 102 -11.00 11.92 3.93
C ASN A 102 -11.05 13.12 2.99
N ASN A 103 -11.72 13.01 1.84
CA ASN A 103 -11.87 14.14 0.92
C ASN A 103 -12.56 15.34 1.58
N LYS A 104 -13.60 15.09 2.40
CA LYS A 104 -14.31 16.17 3.13
C LYS A 104 -13.42 16.95 4.10
N PHE A 105 -12.36 16.33 4.63
CA PHE A 105 -11.39 17.03 5.50
C PHE A 105 -10.32 17.79 4.73
N LEU A 106 -10.14 17.48 3.44
CA LEU A 106 -9.18 18.17 2.57
C LEU A 106 -9.77 19.41 1.90
N GLU A 107 -11.11 19.53 1.86
CA GLU A 107 -11.86 20.68 1.35
C GLU A 107 -11.89 21.86 2.36
N VAL A 108 -10.71 22.38 2.75
CA VAL A 108 -10.56 23.56 3.63
C VAL A 108 -9.85 24.71 2.92
#